data_AF-E3EL47-F1
#
_entry.id   AF-E3EL47-F1
#
_cell.length_a   1.000
_cell.length_b   1.000
_cell.length_c   1.000
_cell.angle_alpha   90.00
_cell.angle_beta   90.00
_cell.angle_gamma   90.00
#
_symmetry.space_group_name_H-M   'P 1'
#
loop_
_entity.id
_entity.type
_entity.pdbx_description
1 polymer ?
#
loop_
_entity_poly.entity_id
_entity_poly.type
_entity_poly.pdbx_seq_one_letter_code
_entity_poly.pdbx_strand_id
1 'polypeptide(L)'
;MDLKTLNVLRRLNRYASPIKEKRIQEEVLRDCREKRVGLTRDEIIGQGLNIYEKRGEKISTIIDEAIHEDLVRVYSFRENSREIMITPKGIESMMKIYTSDFSSDFVSFENELRNKTEELGELPLKRMLVASLYWRGKTVEEICQKFFKMSHYHKSILGYHEYLLQRYGHMSLEDKQIFHFQPMLFLPKKWMNEVVTLEIEGIDAPDQMILMKPYPNKRYVVAGCRFGKEKTSAGFYPIITDPNSFPEKLDVTLRWKVGEKLTVVHHLLIEFKTLAHDGNLFSSEQRISRSCNMDSFSLTTFMEQDEHLGRGRHQRYFTLFTLGNKHREYIIQEKVTLTNFPMHLHATFHADRHFQQWLEKKEIV
;
A
#
# COMPACT_ATOMS: atom_id res chain seq x y z
N MET A 1 -1.45 25.05 -18.73
CA MET A 1 -2.51 24.10 -18.37
C MET A 1 -3.51 24.82 -17.47
N ASP A 2 -4.80 24.70 -17.77
CA ASP A 2 -5.86 25.37 -17.02
C ASP A 2 -6.30 24.61 -15.75
N LEU A 3 -7.09 25.25 -14.89
CA LEU A 3 -7.54 24.66 -13.62
C LEU A 3 -8.59 23.54 -13.81
N LYS A 4 -9.29 23.50 -14.95
CA LYS A 4 -10.25 22.44 -15.27
C LYS A 4 -9.52 21.13 -15.56
N THR A 5 -8.49 21.20 -16.41
CA THR A 5 -7.59 20.09 -16.72
C THR A 5 -6.89 19.62 -15.45
N LEU A 6 -6.43 20.55 -14.60
CA LEU A 6 -5.86 20.20 -13.29
C LEU A 6 -6.82 19.38 -12.41
N ASN A 7 -8.14 19.68 -12.43
CA ASN A 7 -9.12 18.90 -11.68
C ASN A 7 -9.23 17.45 -12.19
N VAL A 8 -9.14 17.23 -13.51
CA VAL A 8 -9.09 15.90 -14.14
C VAL A 8 -7.82 15.16 -13.75
N LEU A 9 -6.65 15.78 -13.96
CA LEU A 9 -5.37 15.15 -13.68
C LEU A 9 -5.21 14.81 -12.19
N ARG A 10 -5.65 15.70 -11.28
CA ARG A 10 -5.65 15.43 -9.83
C ARG A 10 -6.46 14.18 -9.48
N ARG A 11 -7.57 13.95 -10.20
CA ARG A 11 -8.41 12.78 -9.97
C ARG A 11 -7.76 11.51 -10.53
N LEU A 12 -7.18 11.58 -11.72
CA LEU A 12 -6.43 10.48 -12.34
C LEU A 12 -5.21 10.06 -11.50
N ASN A 13 -4.48 11.02 -10.94
CA ASN A 13 -3.28 10.77 -10.13
C ASN A 13 -3.54 9.99 -8.82
N ARG A 14 -4.81 9.73 -8.47
CA ARG A 14 -5.17 8.85 -7.34
C ARG A 14 -5.11 7.37 -7.71
N TYR A 15 -5.09 7.04 -8.99
CA TYR A 15 -5.11 5.68 -9.51
C TYR A 15 -3.71 5.27 -9.95
N ALA A 16 -3.24 4.12 -9.44
CA ALA A 16 -1.95 3.54 -9.82
C ALA A 16 -2.01 2.72 -11.12
N SER A 17 -3.22 2.42 -11.60
CA SER A 17 -3.49 1.61 -12.79
C SER A 17 -4.51 2.32 -13.68
N PRO A 18 -4.60 1.97 -14.99
CA PRO A 18 -5.59 2.52 -15.89
C PRO A 18 -7.01 2.39 -15.32
N ILE A 19 -7.83 3.41 -15.53
CA ILE A 19 -9.16 3.53 -14.94
C ILE A 19 -10.17 3.95 -16.01
N LYS A 20 -11.40 3.45 -15.89
CA LYS A 20 -12.48 3.78 -16.84
C LYS A 20 -12.75 5.29 -16.83
N GLU A 21 -12.72 5.90 -18.01
CA GLU A 21 -12.96 7.34 -18.21
C GLU A 21 -14.28 7.80 -17.58
N LYS A 22 -15.37 7.03 -17.75
CA LYS A 22 -16.68 7.35 -17.18
C LYS A 22 -16.63 7.55 -15.66
N ARG A 23 -15.86 6.72 -14.96
CA ARG A 23 -15.67 6.84 -13.50
C ARG A 23 -14.94 8.13 -13.15
N ILE A 24 -13.94 8.53 -13.93
CA ILE A 24 -13.24 9.79 -13.74
C ILE A 24 -14.18 10.97 -13.96
N GLN A 25 -14.97 10.96 -15.03
CA GLN A 25 -15.97 12.00 -15.29
C GLN A 25 -16.93 12.15 -14.10
N GLU A 26 -17.52 11.05 -13.63
CA GLU A 26 -18.44 11.04 -12.49
C GLU A 26 -17.79 11.60 -11.20
N GLU A 27 -16.57 11.16 -10.89
CA GLU A 27 -15.86 11.59 -9.70
C GLU A 27 -15.45 13.08 -9.76
N VAL A 28 -15.00 13.56 -10.93
CA VAL A 28 -14.65 14.98 -11.11
C VAL A 28 -15.90 15.87 -11.06
N LEU A 29 -17.00 15.47 -11.70
CA LEU A 29 -18.26 16.21 -11.68
C LEU A 29 -18.85 16.30 -10.28
N ARG A 30 -18.77 15.22 -9.49
CA ARG A 30 -19.22 15.20 -8.09
C ARG A 30 -18.37 16.15 -7.23
N ASP A 31 -17.05 16.02 -7.30
CA ASP A 31 -16.13 16.91 -6.57
C ASP A 31 -16.38 18.40 -6.89
N CYS A 32 -16.53 18.72 -8.17
CA CYS A 32 -16.79 20.09 -8.59
C CYS A 32 -18.13 20.58 -8.07
N ARG A 33 -19.16 19.71 -8.04
CA ARG A 33 -20.49 20.07 -7.52
C ARG A 33 -20.43 20.45 -6.05
N GLU A 34 -19.72 19.65 -5.25
CA GLU A 34 -19.54 19.88 -3.82
C GLU A 34 -18.78 21.18 -3.55
N LYS A 35 -17.71 21.46 -4.31
CA LYS A 35 -16.88 22.67 -4.14
C LYS A 35 -17.58 23.97 -4.56
N ARG A 36 -18.60 23.89 -5.40
CA ARG A 36 -19.35 25.07 -5.88
C ARG A 36 -20.33 25.62 -4.84
N VAL A 37 -20.66 24.86 -3.80
CA VAL A 37 -21.65 25.27 -2.80
C VAL A 37 -21.18 26.55 -2.12
N GLY A 38 -22.00 27.60 -2.18
CA GLY A 38 -21.70 28.91 -1.58
C GLY A 38 -20.79 29.83 -2.39
N LEU A 39 -20.34 29.42 -3.59
CA LEU A 39 -19.49 30.25 -4.45
C LEU A 39 -20.30 31.09 -5.45
N THR A 40 -19.81 32.29 -5.74
CA THR A 40 -20.28 33.15 -6.82
C THR A 40 -19.88 32.59 -8.19
N ARG A 41 -20.48 33.10 -9.26
CA ARG A 41 -20.16 32.66 -10.63
C ARG A 41 -18.68 32.89 -10.98
N ASP A 42 -18.12 34.03 -10.58
CA ASP A 42 -16.75 34.38 -10.91
C ASP A 42 -15.75 33.51 -10.13
N GLU A 43 -16.04 33.19 -8.87
CA GLU A 43 -15.25 32.23 -8.09
C GLU A 43 -15.31 30.81 -8.69
N ILE A 44 -16.49 30.38 -9.16
CA ILE A 44 -16.66 29.08 -9.81
C ILE A 44 -15.80 28.98 -11.08
N ILE A 45 -15.78 30.03 -11.90
CA ILE A 45 -14.96 30.10 -13.11
C ILE A 45 -13.47 30.19 -12.75
N GLY A 46 -13.12 31.07 -11.82
CA GLY A 46 -11.75 31.28 -11.35
C GLY A 46 -11.11 30.05 -10.71
N GLN A 47 -11.92 29.11 -10.19
CA GLN A 47 -11.45 27.82 -9.66
C GLN A 47 -11.55 26.65 -10.66
N GLY A 48 -11.97 26.91 -11.91
CA GLY A 48 -12.12 25.87 -12.94
C GLY A 48 -13.20 24.82 -12.63
N LEU A 49 -14.27 25.22 -11.94
CA LEU A 49 -15.37 24.32 -11.51
C LEU A 49 -16.56 24.32 -12.50
N ASN A 50 -16.49 25.12 -13.56
CA ASN A 50 -17.52 25.27 -14.59
C ASN A 50 -17.38 24.21 -15.71
N ILE A 51 -17.57 22.92 -15.36
CA ILE A 51 -17.31 21.78 -16.25
C ILE A 51 -18.57 20.98 -16.67
N TYR A 52 -19.72 21.65 -16.77
CA TYR A 52 -21.03 21.02 -17.03
C TYR A 52 -21.59 21.48 -18.38
N GLU A 53 -22.12 20.55 -19.18
CA GLU A 53 -22.62 20.79 -20.56
C GLU A 53 -23.50 22.03 -20.71
N LYS A 54 -24.37 22.32 -19.74
CA LYS A 54 -25.32 23.45 -19.82
C LYS A 54 -24.75 24.80 -19.37
N ARG A 55 -23.61 24.84 -18.68
CA ARG A 55 -23.12 26.02 -17.94
C ARG A 55 -21.60 26.24 -18.01
N GLY A 56 -20.91 25.48 -18.85
CA GLY A 56 -19.46 25.50 -18.98
C GLY A 56 -18.97 24.45 -19.97
N GLU A 57 -17.70 24.10 -19.87
CA GLU A 57 -17.05 23.18 -20.79
C GLU A 57 -17.35 21.73 -20.45
N LYS A 58 -17.58 20.88 -21.44
CA LYS A 58 -17.94 19.48 -21.18
C LYS A 58 -16.71 18.72 -20.67
N ILE A 59 -16.87 17.95 -19.59
CA ILE A 59 -15.78 17.16 -19.00
C ILE A 59 -15.11 16.20 -20.01
N SER A 60 -15.86 15.67 -20.97
CA SER A 60 -15.28 14.83 -22.03
C SER A 60 -14.33 15.62 -22.93
N THR A 61 -14.68 16.87 -23.26
CA THR A 61 -13.83 17.76 -24.07
C THR A 61 -12.52 18.05 -23.36
N ILE A 62 -12.56 18.34 -22.05
CA ILE A 62 -11.35 18.56 -21.24
C ILE A 62 -10.47 17.31 -21.20
N ILE A 63 -11.08 16.11 -21.12
CA ILE A 63 -10.33 14.84 -21.16
C ILE A 63 -9.72 14.62 -22.55
N ASP A 64 -10.45 14.87 -23.63
CA ASP A 64 -9.97 14.73 -25.01
C ASP A 64 -8.80 15.70 -25.31
N GLU A 65 -8.88 16.93 -24.83
CA GLU A 65 -7.78 17.91 -24.89
C GLU A 65 -6.56 17.45 -24.09
N ALA A 66 -6.76 16.96 -22.86
CA ALA A 66 -5.67 16.43 -22.06
C ALA A 66 -5.01 15.20 -22.70
N ILE A 67 -5.77 14.39 -23.46
CA ILE A 67 -5.21 13.30 -24.28
C ILE A 67 -4.41 13.88 -25.45
N HIS A 68 -4.95 14.86 -26.17
CA HIS A 68 -4.27 15.52 -27.29
C HIS A 68 -2.94 16.18 -26.86
N GLU A 69 -2.89 16.77 -25.67
CA GLU A 69 -1.69 17.36 -25.09
C GLU A 69 -0.72 16.33 -24.47
N ASP A 70 -1.00 15.03 -24.56
CA ASP A 70 -0.23 13.93 -23.94
C ASP A 70 -0.10 14.07 -22.40
N LEU A 71 -1.08 14.68 -21.75
CA LEU A 71 -1.21 14.71 -20.28
C LEU A 71 -1.91 13.46 -19.75
N VAL A 72 -2.73 12.83 -20.59
CA VAL A 72 -3.48 11.59 -20.33
C VAL A 72 -3.25 10.62 -21.48
N ARG A 73 -3.05 9.34 -21.16
CA ARG A 73 -2.90 8.26 -22.15
C ARG A 73 -4.09 7.32 -22.10
N VAL A 74 -4.55 6.90 -23.27
CA VAL A 74 -5.54 5.83 -23.44
C VAL A 74 -4.81 4.49 -23.48
N TYR A 75 -5.23 3.55 -22.62
CA TYR A 75 -4.63 2.22 -22.51
C TYR A 75 -5.43 1.16 -23.27
N SER A 76 -6.76 1.22 -23.19
CA SER A 76 -7.61 0.24 -23.85
C SER A 76 -8.96 0.85 -24.23
N PHE A 77 -9.58 0.26 -25.24
CA PHE A 77 -10.98 0.49 -25.60
C PHE A 77 -11.76 -0.78 -25.26
N ARG A 78 -12.66 -0.72 -24.28
CA ARG A 78 -13.55 -1.84 -23.95
C ARG A 78 -15.01 -1.37 -23.95
N GLU A 79 -15.85 -2.06 -24.72
CA GLU A 79 -17.32 -2.09 -24.58
C GLU A 79 -18.00 -0.72 -24.32
N ASN A 80 -17.59 0.34 -25.03
CA ASN A 80 -18.09 1.72 -24.94
C ASN A 80 -17.47 2.64 -23.86
N SER A 81 -16.30 2.32 -23.30
CA SER A 81 -15.50 3.31 -22.55
C SER A 81 -14.00 3.10 -22.73
N ARG A 82 -13.26 4.21 -22.72
CA ARG A 82 -11.79 4.21 -22.72
C ARG A 82 -11.28 3.97 -21.30
N GLU A 83 -10.22 3.17 -21.16
CA GLU A 83 -9.40 3.16 -19.94
C GLU A 83 -8.26 4.16 -20.12
N ILE A 84 -8.12 5.07 -19.17
CA ILE A 84 -7.18 6.19 -19.22
C ILE A 84 -6.28 6.23 -17.99
N MET A 85 -5.09 6.82 -18.13
CA MET A 85 -4.16 7.06 -17.02
C MET A 85 -3.42 8.37 -17.25
N ILE A 86 -2.98 9.03 -16.18
CA ILE A 86 -2.11 10.20 -16.27
C ILE A 86 -0.72 9.80 -16.80
N THR A 87 -0.13 10.63 -17.66
CA THR A 87 1.23 10.42 -18.17
C THR A 87 2.28 11.04 -17.25
N PRO A 88 3.58 10.71 -17.40
CA PRO A 88 4.65 11.44 -16.73
C PRO A 88 4.62 12.95 -17.01
N LYS A 89 4.30 13.35 -18.25
CA LYS A 89 4.12 14.76 -18.65
C LYS A 89 2.94 15.42 -17.93
N GLY A 90 1.84 14.67 -17.73
CA GLY A 90 0.70 15.11 -16.92
C GLY A 90 1.08 15.37 -15.46
N ILE A 91 1.84 14.45 -14.86
CA ILE A 91 2.35 14.58 -13.49
C ILE A 91 3.28 15.80 -13.38
N GLU A 92 4.21 16.00 -14.34
CA GLU A 92 5.11 17.15 -14.35
C GLU A 92 4.34 18.47 -14.48
N SER A 93 3.36 18.53 -15.38
CA SER A 93 2.51 19.71 -15.57
C SER A 93 1.74 20.06 -14.31
N MET A 94 1.22 19.06 -13.58
CA MET A 94 0.61 19.27 -12.27
C MET A 94 1.60 19.82 -11.24
N MET A 95 2.81 19.26 -11.17
CA MET A 95 3.85 19.72 -10.25
C MET A 95 4.19 21.19 -10.50
N LYS A 96 4.36 21.61 -11.75
CA LYS A 96 4.64 23.01 -12.09
C LYS A 96 3.53 23.95 -11.60
N ILE A 97 2.25 23.59 -11.77
CA ILE A 97 1.16 24.41 -11.22
C ILE A 97 1.21 24.45 -9.69
N TYR A 98 1.34 23.29 -9.04
CA TYR A 98 1.31 23.23 -7.59
C TYR A 98 2.46 23.97 -6.92
N THR A 99 3.62 24.00 -7.56
CA THR A 99 4.85 24.55 -7.01
C THR A 99 5.15 25.96 -7.51
N SER A 100 4.24 26.56 -8.30
CA SER A 100 4.47 27.83 -9.00
C SER A 100 5.78 27.79 -9.81
N ASP A 101 5.94 26.73 -10.60
CA ASP A 101 7.12 26.36 -11.38
C ASP A 101 8.39 26.20 -10.52
N PHE A 102 8.26 25.44 -9.42
CA PHE A 102 9.33 25.18 -8.46
C PHE A 102 9.94 26.47 -7.88
N SER A 103 9.08 27.39 -7.48
CA SER A 103 9.49 28.68 -6.91
C SER A 103 10.40 28.53 -5.69
N SER A 104 11.17 29.57 -5.37
CA SER A 104 11.98 29.65 -4.15
C SER A 104 11.15 29.42 -2.88
N ASP A 105 9.90 29.87 -2.89
CA ASP A 105 8.97 29.74 -1.77
C ASP A 105 8.57 28.27 -1.58
N PHE A 106 8.29 27.55 -2.67
CA PHE A 106 8.03 26.11 -2.60
C PHE A 106 9.26 25.33 -2.12
N VAL A 107 10.46 25.67 -2.61
CA VAL A 107 11.71 25.01 -2.17
C VAL A 107 11.96 25.24 -0.69
N SER A 108 11.74 26.46 -0.21
CA SER A 108 11.87 26.81 1.22
C SER A 108 10.88 26.02 2.06
N PHE A 109 9.62 25.97 1.64
CA PHE A 109 8.57 25.18 2.28
C PHE A 109 8.87 23.66 2.29
N GLU A 110 9.35 23.10 1.18
CA GLU A 110 9.72 21.69 1.05
C GLU A 110 10.88 21.34 2.01
N ASN A 111 11.87 22.22 2.13
CA ASN A 111 12.98 22.06 3.06
C ASN A 111 12.54 22.15 4.52
N GLU A 112 11.69 23.12 4.85
CA GLU A 112 11.14 23.29 6.21
C GLU A 112 10.36 22.05 6.64
N LEU A 113 9.45 21.55 5.78
CA LEU A 113 8.69 20.34 6.06
C LEU A 113 9.59 19.10 6.18
N ARG A 114 10.63 18.99 5.34
CA ARG A 114 11.59 17.88 5.41
C ARG A 114 12.32 17.89 6.76
N ASN A 115 12.90 19.02 7.13
CA ASN A 115 13.59 19.17 8.42
C ASN A 115 12.64 18.82 9.58
N LYS A 116 11.39 19.29 9.51
CA LYS A 116 10.40 18.98 10.55
C LYS A 116 10.04 17.50 10.61
N THR A 117 10.00 16.84 9.47
CA THR A 117 9.72 15.40 9.39
C THR A 117 10.89 14.58 9.97
N GLU A 118 12.12 15.00 9.69
CA GLU A 118 13.36 14.41 10.24
C GLU A 118 13.44 14.59 11.76
N GLU A 119 13.15 15.80 12.28
CA GLU A 119 13.07 16.06 13.73
C GLU A 119 12.06 15.16 14.45
N LEU A 120 11.00 14.75 13.76
CA LEU A 120 9.95 13.88 14.30
C LEU A 120 10.28 12.38 14.13
N GLY A 121 11.39 12.03 13.47
CA GLY A 121 11.72 10.62 13.19
C GLY A 121 10.78 9.96 12.18
N GLU A 122 10.07 10.75 11.37
CA GLU A 122 8.94 10.29 10.56
C GLU A 122 9.31 10.03 9.09
N LEU A 123 8.47 9.26 8.41
CA LEU A 123 8.63 9.03 6.97
C LEU A 123 8.24 10.26 6.14
N PRO A 124 9.05 10.65 5.12
CA PRO A 124 8.73 11.77 4.24
C PRO A 124 7.45 11.52 3.45
N LEU A 125 6.63 12.57 3.33
CA LEU A 125 5.44 12.56 2.49
C LEU A 125 5.81 12.50 1.01
N LYS A 126 4.92 11.94 0.18
CA LYS A 126 5.11 11.96 -1.29
C LYS A 126 5.22 13.41 -1.78
N ARG A 127 6.21 13.70 -2.61
CA ARG A 127 6.46 15.05 -3.14
C ARG A 127 5.23 15.71 -3.79
N MET A 128 4.46 14.94 -4.56
CA MET A 128 3.20 15.41 -5.17
C MET A 128 2.15 15.82 -4.12
N LEU A 129 2.09 15.13 -2.98
CA LEU A 129 1.22 15.51 -1.87
C LEU A 129 1.72 16.82 -1.24
N VAL A 130 3.03 16.95 -0.99
CA VAL A 130 3.64 18.17 -0.45
C VAL A 130 3.33 19.37 -1.34
N ALA A 131 3.58 19.26 -2.64
CA ALA A 131 3.25 20.28 -3.64
C ALA A 131 1.76 20.65 -3.61
N SER A 132 0.86 19.66 -3.58
CA SER A 132 -0.58 19.92 -3.49
C SER A 132 -0.99 20.60 -2.18
N LEU A 133 -0.26 20.40 -1.07
CA LEU A 133 -0.58 21.03 0.22
C LEU A 133 -0.08 22.49 0.24
N TYR A 134 1.14 22.72 -0.26
CA TYR A 134 1.68 24.06 -0.50
C TYR A 134 0.73 24.90 -1.37
N TRP A 135 0.30 24.35 -2.51
CA TRP A 135 -0.64 25.03 -3.42
C TRP A 135 -1.98 25.40 -2.76
N ARG A 136 -2.39 24.66 -1.72
CA ARG A 136 -3.61 24.94 -0.94
C ARG A 136 -3.36 25.89 0.24
N GLY A 137 -2.17 26.48 0.33
CA GLY A 137 -1.79 27.39 1.41
C GLY A 137 -1.70 26.72 2.77
N LYS A 138 -1.38 25.42 2.83
CA LYS A 138 -1.19 24.71 4.12
C LYS A 138 0.17 25.02 4.72
N THR A 139 0.21 25.37 6.00
CA THR A 139 1.47 25.57 6.73
C THR A 139 2.10 24.24 7.12
N VAL A 140 3.40 24.26 7.43
CA VAL A 140 4.12 23.07 7.91
C VAL A 140 3.48 22.52 9.19
N GLU A 141 3.05 23.37 10.11
CA GLU A 141 2.38 22.98 11.35
C GLU A 141 1.05 22.28 11.08
N GLU A 142 0.22 22.83 10.18
CA GLU A 142 -1.06 22.19 9.81
C GLU A 142 -0.84 20.81 9.20
N ILE A 143 0.19 20.66 8.37
CA ILE A 143 0.58 19.36 7.80
C ILE A 143 1.01 18.42 8.92
N CYS A 144 1.85 18.88 9.84
CA CYS A 144 2.34 18.05 10.94
C CYS A 144 1.21 17.57 11.84
N GLN A 145 0.31 18.47 12.23
CA GLN A 145 -0.87 18.14 13.04
C GLN A 145 -1.79 17.13 12.35
N LYS A 146 -1.88 17.17 11.02
CA LYS A 146 -2.74 16.27 10.25
C LYS A 146 -2.12 14.91 9.98
N PHE A 147 -0.82 14.86 9.70
CA PHE A 147 -0.16 13.68 9.13
C PHE A 147 0.81 12.96 10.09
N PHE A 148 1.37 13.66 11.06
CA PHE A 148 2.34 13.11 12.02
C PHE A 148 1.74 13.00 13.43
N LYS A 149 0.62 13.66 13.72
CA LYS A 149 -0.08 13.45 15.00
C LYS A 149 -0.63 12.02 15.08
N MET A 150 -0.32 11.34 16.18
CA MET A 150 -0.80 9.99 16.46
C MET A 150 -2.33 9.95 16.59
N SER A 151 -2.99 9.42 15.57
CA SER A 151 -4.45 9.20 15.56
C SER A 151 -4.83 8.01 16.45
N HIS A 152 -6.12 7.90 16.81
CA HIS A 152 -6.61 6.71 17.52
C HIS A 152 -6.29 5.41 16.76
N TYR A 153 -6.48 5.43 15.43
CA TYR A 153 -6.14 4.30 14.57
C TYR A 153 -4.67 3.91 14.69
N HIS A 154 -3.74 4.86 14.63
CA HIS A 154 -2.31 4.58 14.77
C HIS A 154 -1.95 4.01 16.15
N LYS A 155 -2.56 4.53 17.23
CA LYS A 155 -2.39 3.98 18.59
C LYS A 155 -2.89 2.54 18.70
N SER A 156 -4.03 2.23 18.07
CA SER A 156 -4.58 0.88 18.02
C SER A 156 -3.68 -0.09 17.28
N ILE A 157 -3.13 0.31 16.13
CA ILE A 157 -2.20 -0.52 15.35
C ILE A 157 -0.92 -0.80 16.15
N LEU A 158 -0.31 0.24 16.71
CA LEU A 158 0.88 0.09 17.55
C LEU A 158 0.61 -0.85 18.73
N GLY A 159 -0.46 -0.58 19.49
CA GLY A 159 -0.81 -1.39 20.65
C GLY A 159 -1.13 -2.85 20.31
N TYR A 160 -1.61 -3.14 19.10
CA TYR A 160 -1.85 -4.51 18.66
C TYR A 160 -0.56 -5.24 18.31
N HIS A 161 0.39 -4.58 17.65
CA HIS A 161 1.71 -5.15 17.44
C HIS A 161 2.42 -5.43 18.77
N GLU A 162 2.41 -4.47 19.70
CA GLU A 162 2.95 -4.64 21.06
C GLU A 162 2.30 -5.82 21.78
N TYR A 163 0.96 -5.92 21.71
CA TYR A 163 0.22 -7.05 22.26
C TYR A 163 0.69 -8.39 21.69
N LEU A 164 0.83 -8.49 20.37
CA LEU A 164 1.30 -9.73 19.74
C LEU A 164 2.75 -10.05 20.14
N LEU A 165 3.63 -9.06 20.14
CA LEU A 165 5.04 -9.21 20.52
C LEU A 165 5.19 -9.72 21.97
N GLN A 166 4.38 -9.22 22.89
CA GLN A 166 4.30 -9.73 24.27
C GLN A 166 3.87 -11.20 24.31
N ARG A 167 2.92 -11.62 23.46
CA ARG A 167 2.51 -13.03 23.36
C ARG A 167 3.61 -13.94 22.83
N TYR A 168 4.54 -13.41 22.04
CA TYR A 168 5.77 -14.12 21.63
C TYR A 168 6.90 -14.05 22.68
N GLY A 169 6.66 -13.41 23.84
CA GLY A 169 7.64 -13.32 24.93
C GLY A 169 8.56 -12.10 24.85
N HIS A 170 8.31 -11.16 23.93
CA HIS A 170 9.11 -9.94 23.79
C HIS A 170 8.48 -8.78 24.58
N MET A 171 9.18 -8.27 25.59
CA MET A 171 8.68 -7.22 26.50
C MET A 171 9.27 -5.82 26.26
N SER A 172 10.45 -5.71 25.63
CA SER A 172 11.03 -4.42 25.23
C SER A 172 11.45 -4.47 23.76
N LEU A 173 11.15 -3.38 23.05
CA LEU A 173 11.44 -3.18 21.63
C LEU A 173 12.33 -1.95 21.39
N GLU A 174 12.77 -1.30 22.47
CA GLU A 174 13.70 -0.17 22.39
C GLU A 174 14.94 -0.61 21.64
N ASP A 175 15.33 0.20 20.64
CA ASP A 175 16.49 -0.02 19.79
C ASP A 175 16.54 -1.38 19.07
N LYS A 176 15.39 -2.05 18.89
CA LYS A 176 15.32 -3.31 18.10
C LYS A 176 14.74 -3.07 16.72
N GLN A 177 15.34 -3.70 15.71
CA GLN A 177 14.75 -3.90 14.40
C GLN A 177 13.92 -5.19 14.39
N ILE A 178 12.77 -5.13 13.73
CA ILE A 178 11.73 -6.16 13.79
C ILE A 178 11.38 -6.58 12.37
N PHE A 179 11.50 -7.87 12.08
CA PHE A 179 10.89 -8.45 10.89
C PHE A 179 9.52 -9.03 11.25
N HIS A 180 8.47 -8.49 10.65
CA HIS A 180 7.12 -9.02 10.68
C HIS A 180 6.82 -9.80 9.39
N PHE A 181 6.57 -11.10 9.54
CA PHE A 181 6.34 -12.01 8.43
C PHE A 181 4.91 -12.55 8.45
N GLN A 182 4.17 -12.27 7.38
CA GLN A 182 2.78 -12.67 7.16
C GLN A 182 2.67 -13.39 5.81
N PRO A 183 3.08 -14.67 5.74
CA PRO A 183 3.00 -15.42 4.49
C PRO A 183 1.53 -15.67 4.12
N MET A 184 1.19 -15.37 2.86
CA MET A 184 -0.13 -15.52 2.29
C MET A 184 -0.06 -16.35 1.01
N LEU A 185 -1.02 -17.26 0.82
CA LEU A 185 -1.22 -18.01 -0.41
C LEU A 185 -2.56 -17.65 -1.04
N PHE A 186 -2.55 -17.21 -2.29
CA PHE A 186 -3.75 -16.98 -3.09
C PHE A 186 -3.99 -18.15 -4.05
N LEU A 187 -5.15 -18.79 -3.90
CA LEU A 187 -5.58 -19.97 -4.62
C LEU A 187 -6.47 -19.61 -5.84
N PRO A 188 -6.35 -20.32 -6.95
CA PRO A 188 -7.36 -20.45 -7.98
C PRO A 188 -8.67 -20.99 -7.42
N LYS A 189 -9.80 -20.61 -8.04
CA LYS A 189 -11.16 -21.01 -7.61
C LYS A 189 -11.29 -22.53 -7.40
N LYS A 190 -10.71 -23.32 -8.29
CA LYS A 190 -10.77 -24.80 -8.26
C LYS A 190 -10.19 -25.43 -6.99
N TRP A 191 -9.30 -24.73 -6.28
CA TRP A 191 -8.62 -25.26 -5.09
C TRP A 191 -9.00 -24.50 -3.81
N MET A 192 -10.00 -23.61 -3.86
CA MET A 192 -10.30 -22.74 -2.71
C MET A 192 -10.73 -23.52 -1.46
N ASN A 193 -11.26 -24.73 -1.61
CA ASN A 193 -11.75 -25.57 -0.52
C ASN A 193 -10.74 -26.63 -0.08
N GLU A 194 -9.58 -26.73 -0.74
CA GLU A 194 -8.56 -27.70 -0.37
C GLU A 194 -7.96 -27.37 1.00
N VAL A 195 -7.50 -28.43 1.67
CA VAL A 195 -6.68 -28.33 2.88
C VAL A 195 -5.30 -27.84 2.46
N VAL A 196 -4.79 -26.85 3.19
CA VAL A 196 -3.48 -26.26 2.92
C VAL A 196 -2.59 -26.49 4.14
N THR A 197 -1.34 -26.87 3.90
CA THR A 197 -0.27 -26.82 4.91
C THR A 197 0.89 -25.97 4.39
N LEU A 198 1.70 -25.46 5.32
CA LEU A 198 2.84 -24.59 5.05
C LEU A 198 4.04 -25.11 5.85
N GLU A 199 5.12 -25.36 5.15
CA GLU A 199 6.46 -25.54 5.73
C GLU A 199 7.31 -24.32 5.39
N ILE A 200 8.08 -23.83 6.36
CA ILE A 200 8.92 -22.63 6.23
C ILE A 200 10.35 -23.03 6.55
N GLU A 201 11.27 -22.70 5.66
CA GLU A 201 12.72 -22.88 5.83
C GLU A 201 13.42 -21.51 5.79
N GLY A 202 14.51 -21.36 6.54
CA GLY A 202 15.34 -20.15 6.57
C GLY A 202 15.00 -19.15 7.68
N ILE A 203 13.88 -19.34 8.38
CA ILE A 203 13.49 -18.60 9.59
C ILE A 203 12.82 -19.50 10.61
N ASP A 204 12.89 -19.10 11.87
CA ASP A 204 12.19 -19.77 12.96
C ASP A 204 10.69 -19.44 12.89
N ALA A 205 9.88 -20.42 12.51
CA ALA A 205 8.44 -20.35 12.58
C ALA A 205 7.98 -20.72 14.00
N PRO A 206 6.95 -20.04 14.55
CA PRO A 206 6.46 -20.36 15.89
C PRO A 206 5.79 -21.75 15.91
N ASP A 207 6.05 -22.52 16.98
CA ASP A 207 5.47 -23.87 17.16
C ASP A 207 3.94 -23.90 17.09
N GLN A 208 3.30 -22.80 17.48
CA GLN A 208 1.84 -22.64 17.46
C GLN A 208 1.32 -21.97 16.18
N MET A 209 2.09 -21.99 15.10
CA MET A 209 1.66 -21.49 13.79
C MET A 209 0.42 -22.24 13.31
N ILE A 210 -0.55 -21.49 12.79
CA ILE A 210 -1.78 -22.01 12.21
C ILE A 210 -2.03 -21.34 10.86
N LEU A 211 -2.74 -22.06 9.98
CA LEU A 211 -3.26 -21.51 8.74
C LEU A 211 -4.74 -21.20 8.88
N MET A 212 -5.16 -20.04 8.37
CA MET A 212 -6.53 -19.55 8.49
C MET A 212 -7.05 -19.04 7.15
N LYS A 213 -8.36 -19.15 6.97
CA LYS A 213 -9.13 -18.50 5.89
C LYS A 213 -10.04 -17.44 6.55
N PRO A 214 -9.54 -16.21 6.80
CA PRO A 214 -10.28 -15.21 7.58
C PRO A 214 -11.62 -14.83 6.95
N TYR A 215 -11.76 -14.95 5.63
CA TYR A 215 -13.07 -14.96 4.97
C TYR A 215 -13.27 -16.25 4.16
N PRO A 216 -14.26 -17.08 4.52
CA PRO A 216 -14.53 -18.36 3.84
C PRO A 216 -14.73 -18.26 2.32
N ASN A 217 -15.26 -17.13 1.85
CA ASN A 217 -15.54 -16.89 0.43
C ASN A 217 -14.35 -16.30 -0.35
N LYS A 218 -13.23 -16.00 0.32
CA LYS A 218 -12.02 -15.47 -0.32
C LYS A 218 -11.04 -16.59 -0.59
N ARG A 219 -10.29 -16.45 -1.68
CA ARG A 219 -9.42 -17.50 -2.20
C ARG A 219 -8.03 -17.52 -1.56
N TYR A 220 -7.83 -16.91 -0.39
CA TYR A 220 -6.50 -16.85 0.21
C TYR A 220 -6.44 -17.50 1.59
N VAL A 221 -5.27 -18.05 1.88
CA VAL A 221 -4.89 -18.65 3.16
C VAL A 221 -3.76 -17.81 3.72
N VAL A 222 -3.83 -17.50 5.01
CA VAL A 222 -2.79 -16.73 5.72
C VAL A 222 -2.26 -17.53 6.89
N ALA A 223 -0.97 -17.35 7.19
CA ALA A 223 -0.42 -17.81 8.45
C ALA A 223 -0.70 -16.80 9.58
N GLY A 224 -0.86 -17.35 10.77
CA GLY A 224 -0.82 -16.61 12.02
C GLY A 224 -0.59 -17.60 13.15
N CYS A 225 -0.99 -17.25 14.37
CA CYS A 225 -0.61 -18.02 15.55
C CYS A 225 -1.79 -18.33 16.47
N ARG A 226 -1.65 -19.44 17.20
CA ARG A 226 -2.51 -19.75 18.33
C ARG A 226 -1.79 -19.35 19.61
N PHE A 227 -2.53 -18.76 20.55
CA PHE A 227 -2.08 -18.47 21.91
C PHE A 227 -3.14 -18.99 22.88
N GLY A 228 -2.97 -20.23 23.33
CA GLY A 228 -4.01 -20.93 24.10
C GLY A 228 -5.31 -21.07 23.29
N LYS A 229 -6.38 -20.39 23.71
CA LYS A 229 -7.68 -20.38 23.01
C LYS A 229 -7.77 -19.31 21.90
N GLU A 230 -6.88 -18.33 21.93
CA GLU A 230 -6.88 -17.24 20.96
C GLU A 230 -6.15 -17.65 19.67
N LYS A 231 -6.61 -17.12 18.55
CA LYS A 231 -6.02 -17.32 17.23
C LYS A 231 -5.80 -15.95 16.61
N THR A 232 -4.80 -15.82 15.74
CA THR A 232 -4.51 -14.59 15.02
C THR A 232 -4.23 -14.93 13.56
N SER A 233 -4.49 -13.99 12.66
CA SER A 233 -4.17 -14.10 11.23
C SER A 233 -3.12 -13.05 10.78
N ALA A 234 -2.47 -12.44 11.77
CA ALA A 234 -1.57 -11.31 11.63
C ALA A 234 -0.10 -11.74 11.52
N GLY A 235 0.20 -12.93 10.98
CA GLY A 235 1.58 -13.41 10.87
C GLY A 235 2.31 -13.57 12.22
N PHE A 236 3.63 -13.43 12.18
CA PHE A 236 4.53 -13.59 13.33
C PHE A 236 5.83 -12.79 13.14
N TYR A 237 6.71 -12.80 14.14
CA TYR A 237 7.93 -11.98 14.17
C TYR A 237 9.18 -12.86 14.29
N PRO A 238 9.71 -13.39 13.18
CA PRO A 238 10.82 -14.33 13.22
C PRO A 238 12.16 -13.70 13.61
N ILE A 239 12.33 -12.37 13.49
CA ILE A 239 13.59 -11.69 13.78
C ILE A 239 13.30 -10.43 14.58
N ILE A 240 13.86 -10.36 15.79
CA ILE A 240 13.83 -9.18 16.66
C ILE A 240 15.23 -9.07 17.25
N THR A 241 16.01 -8.09 16.78
CA THR A 241 17.41 -7.97 17.17
C THR A 241 17.89 -6.52 17.04
N ASP A 242 19.08 -6.24 17.53
CA ASP A 242 19.72 -4.93 17.42
C ASP A 242 20.00 -4.59 15.94
N PRO A 243 19.96 -3.31 15.53
CA PRO A 243 20.21 -2.87 14.15
C PRO A 243 21.50 -3.42 13.55
N ASN A 244 22.56 -3.54 14.36
CA ASN A 244 23.86 -4.05 13.93
C ASN A 244 23.89 -5.56 13.70
N SER A 245 22.93 -6.28 14.27
CA SER A 245 22.77 -7.74 14.17
C SER A 245 21.63 -8.14 13.23
N PHE A 246 20.87 -7.16 12.73
CA PHE A 246 19.77 -7.41 11.81
C PHE A 246 20.32 -7.80 10.44
N PRO A 247 19.83 -8.88 9.81
CA PRO A 247 20.41 -9.35 8.58
C PRO A 247 20.21 -8.35 7.44
N GLU A 248 21.23 -8.17 6.60
CA GLU A 248 21.09 -7.41 5.35
C GLU A 248 20.25 -8.19 4.31
N LYS A 249 20.36 -9.52 4.33
CA LYS A 249 19.66 -10.43 3.42
C LYS A 249 19.17 -11.68 4.14
N LEU A 250 18.06 -12.23 3.66
CA LEU A 250 17.45 -13.42 4.21
C LEU A 250 16.81 -14.25 3.09
N ASP A 251 17.21 -15.51 3.03
CA ASP A 251 16.60 -16.50 2.15
C ASP A 251 15.52 -17.26 2.91
N VAL A 252 14.28 -17.20 2.43
CA VAL A 252 13.14 -17.92 3.00
C VAL A 252 12.52 -18.81 1.93
N THR A 253 12.24 -20.07 2.26
CA THR A 253 11.48 -20.96 1.38
C THR A 253 10.14 -21.29 2.01
N LEU A 254 9.06 -20.98 1.30
CA LEU A 254 7.70 -21.36 1.67
C LEU A 254 7.26 -22.55 0.81
N ARG A 255 7.02 -23.70 1.43
CA ARG A 255 6.45 -24.88 0.76
C ARG A 255 5.00 -25.03 1.15
N TRP A 256 4.11 -24.63 0.24
CA TRP A 256 2.68 -24.80 0.39
C TRP A 256 2.25 -26.13 -0.19
N LYS A 257 1.60 -26.99 0.59
CA LYS A 257 0.94 -28.21 0.08
C LYS A 257 -0.56 -27.94 0.04
N VAL A 258 -1.19 -28.17 -1.11
CA VAL A 258 -2.62 -27.89 -1.37
C VAL A 258 -3.30 -29.19 -1.78
N GLY A 259 -4.05 -29.79 -0.87
CA GLY A 259 -4.55 -31.15 -1.01
C GLY A 259 -3.39 -32.14 -1.24
N GLU A 260 -3.66 -33.23 -1.96
CA GLU A 260 -2.66 -34.30 -2.19
C GLU A 260 -1.81 -34.10 -3.46
N LYS A 261 -2.22 -33.17 -4.34
CA LYS A 261 -1.78 -33.15 -5.74
C LYS A 261 -0.97 -31.92 -6.14
N LEU A 262 -0.82 -30.96 -5.23
CA LEU A 262 -0.24 -29.66 -5.57
C LEU A 262 0.71 -29.19 -4.48
N THR A 263 1.93 -28.90 -4.91
CA THR A 263 2.94 -28.22 -4.09
C THR A 263 3.32 -26.90 -4.76
N VAL A 264 3.37 -25.82 -3.99
CA VAL A 264 3.87 -24.51 -4.43
C VAL A 264 5.07 -24.16 -3.56
N VAL A 265 6.24 -24.13 -4.18
CA VAL A 265 7.50 -23.76 -3.53
C VAL A 265 7.81 -22.32 -3.91
N HIS A 266 7.87 -21.43 -2.92
CA HIS A 266 8.18 -20.03 -3.10
C HIS A 266 9.51 -19.72 -2.42
N HIS A 267 10.56 -19.55 -3.22
CA HIS A 267 11.87 -19.09 -2.78
C HIS A 267 11.89 -17.56 -2.79
N LEU A 268 12.07 -16.99 -1.60
CA LEU A 268 12.12 -15.55 -1.35
C LEU A 268 13.54 -15.16 -0.98
N LEU A 269 14.17 -14.30 -1.78
CA LEU A 269 15.36 -13.55 -1.39
C LEU A 269 14.93 -12.16 -0.92
N ILE A 270 14.99 -11.93 0.38
CA ILE A 270 14.62 -10.68 1.02
C ILE A 270 15.88 -9.86 1.27
N GLU A 271 15.93 -8.63 0.74
CA GLU A 271 16.95 -7.64 1.07
C GLU A 271 16.35 -6.59 2.00
N PHE A 272 16.97 -6.37 3.16
CA PHE A 272 16.52 -5.36 4.12
C PHE A 272 17.30 -4.07 3.90
N LYS A 273 16.58 -2.97 3.69
CA LYS A 273 17.14 -1.64 3.47
C LYS A 273 16.66 -0.67 4.55
N THR A 274 17.55 -0.32 5.46
CA THR A 274 17.28 0.70 6.46
C THR A 274 17.32 2.09 5.82
N LEU A 275 16.26 2.87 6.05
CA LEU A 275 16.12 4.27 5.68
C LEU A 275 16.35 5.14 6.92
N ALA A 276 16.74 6.39 6.69
CA ALA A 276 17.05 7.36 7.75
C ALA A 276 15.78 7.96 8.38
N HIS A 277 15.11 7.19 9.23
CA HIS A 277 14.01 7.61 10.11
C HIS A 277 13.90 6.63 11.29
N ASP A 278 13.08 6.94 12.30
CA ASP A 278 13.00 6.20 13.58
C ASP A 278 12.15 4.91 13.49
N GLY A 279 11.90 4.44 12.28
CA GLY A 279 11.08 3.26 12.05
C GLY A 279 11.90 2.00 12.28
N ASN A 280 11.27 0.98 12.86
CA ASN A 280 11.95 -0.25 13.23
C ASN A 280 11.30 -1.52 12.69
N LEU A 281 10.21 -1.39 11.93
CA LEU A 281 9.47 -2.52 11.40
C LEU A 281 9.76 -2.73 9.91
N PHE A 282 10.25 -3.92 9.56
CA PHE A 282 10.19 -4.47 8.21
C PHE A 282 9.02 -5.44 8.13
N SER A 283 8.16 -5.34 7.11
CA SER A 283 6.97 -6.19 6.99
C SER A 283 6.88 -6.83 5.61
N SER A 284 6.50 -8.09 5.54
CA SER A 284 6.10 -8.73 4.27
C SER A 284 4.80 -8.15 3.69
N GLU A 285 4.05 -7.40 4.50
CA GLU A 285 2.94 -6.55 4.09
C GLU A 285 3.36 -5.07 4.24
N GLN A 286 4.12 -4.55 3.27
CA GLN A 286 4.47 -3.13 3.26
C GLN A 286 3.26 -2.32 2.78
N ARG A 287 2.30 -2.07 3.66
CA ARG A 287 1.25 -1.08 3.41
C ARG A 287 1.30 -0.06 4.51
N ILE A 288 1.29 1.21 4.12
CA ILE A 288 1.45 2.33 5.03
C ILE A 288 0.15 3.14 4.98
N SER A 289 -0.41 3.44 6.16
CA SER A 289 -1.68 4.18 6.32
C SER A 289 -1.61 5.62 5.83
N ARG A 290 -0.39 6.12 5.57
CA ARG A 290 -0.08 7.48 5.13
C ARG A 290 0.61 7.48 3.77
N SER A 291 0.30 8.48 2.95
CA SER A 291 0.97 8.72 1.67
C SER A 291 2.42 9.18 1.87
N CYS A 292 3.35 8.23 1.85
CA CYS A 292 4.79 8.44 1.99
C CYS A 292 5.56 7.97 0.75
N ASN A 293 6.84 8.34 0.66
CA ASN A 293 7.72 7.93 -0.44
C ASN A 293 8.26 6.49 -0.29
N MET A 294 7.39 5.56 0.08
CA MET A 294 7.69 4.13 0.13
C MET A 294 6.73 3.37 -0.77
N ASP A 295 7.25 2.30 -1.37
CA ASP A 295 6.47 1.42 -2.21
C ASP A 295 5.59 0.51 -1.34
N SER A 296 4.30 0.48 -1.66
CA SER A 296 3.36 -0.40 -0.99
C SER A 296 3.23 -1.72 -1.74
N PHE A 297 3.39 -2.85 -1.06
CA PHE A 297 3.16 -4.18 -1.63
C PHE A 297 2.88 -5.23 -0.56
N SER A 298 2.42 -6.39 -1.01
CA SER A 298 2.22 -7.59 -0.21
C SER A 298 2.99 -8.74 -0.83
N LEU A 299 3.83 -9.41 -0.03
CA LEU A 299 4.48 -10.67 -0.40
C LEU A 299 3.48 -11.82 -0.29
N THR A 300 2.60 -11.87 -1.29
CA THR A 300 1.65 -12.97 -1.46
C THR A 300 2.25 -14.00 -2.43
N THR A 301 2.04 -15.28 -2.14
CA THR A 301 2.29 -16.41 -3.05
C THR A 301 1.05 -16.61 -3.91
N PHE A 302 1.19 -16.61 -5.23
CA PHE A 302 0.06 -16.79 -6.14
C PHE A 302 0.52 -17.59 -7.37
N MET A 303 -0.39 -18.41 -7.91
CA MET A 303 -0.08 -19.36 -8.99
C MET A 303 -0.43 -18.85 -10.39
N GLU A 304 -1.09 -17.70 -10.48
CA GLU A 304 -1.41 -17.03 -11.74
C GLU A 304 -0.33 -15.95 -11.98
N GLN A 305 0.08 -15.67 -13.21
CA GLN A 305 0.90 -14.47 -13.45
C GLN A 305 0.03 -13.25 -13.24
N ASP A 306 0.39 -12.39 -12.29
CA ASP A 306 -0.23 -11.09 -12.08
C ASP A 306 0.68 -10.05 -12.73
N GLU A 307 0.16 -9.35 -13.74
CA GLU A 307 0.89 -8.30 -14.47
C GLU A 307 1.14 -7.05 -13.59
N HIS A 308 0.62 -7.01 -12.37
CA HIS A 308 0.71 -5.87 -11.45
C HIS A 308 1.69 -6.07 -10.29
N LEU A 309 2.85 -6.67 -10.55
CA LEU A 309 3.94 -6.71 -9.58
C LEU A 309 4.32 -5.28 -9.16
N GLY A 310 4.25 -5.03 -7.85
CA GLY A 310 4.65 -3.76 -7.26
C GLY A 310 6.13 -3.43 -7.55
N ARG A 311 6.48 -2.14 -7.44
CA ARG A 311 7.88 -1.70 -7.54
C ARG A 311 8.72 -2.39 -6.45
N GLY A 312 9.95 -2.78 -6.79
CA GLY A 312 10.87 -3.47 -5.88
C GLY A 312 10.69 -4.99 -5.77
N ARG A 313 9.80 -5.59 -6.57
CA ARG A 313 9.60 -7.04 -6.66
C ARG A 313 10.09 -7.55 -8.01
N HIS A 314 10.87 -8.63 -8.00
CA HIS A 314 11.30 -9.33 -9.21
C HIS A 314 10.97 -10.81 -9.08
N GLN A 315 9.96 -11.26 -9.83
CA GLN A 315 9.47 -12.63 -9.78
C GLN A 315 9.77 -13.38 -11.07
N ARG A 316 10.24 -14.62 -10.93
CA ARG A 316 10.38 -15.59 -12.02
C ARG A 316 9.56 -16.83 -11.68
N TYR A 317 8.72 -17.21 -12.62
CA TYR A 317 7.90 -18.42 -12.52
C TYR A 317 8.59 -19.55 -13.26
N PHE A 318 8.77 -20.66 -12.56
CA PHE A 318 9.16 -21.92 -13.15
C PHE A 318 8.01 -22.90 -12.90
N THR A 319 7.19 -23.11 -13.92
CA THR A 319 6.23 -24.22 -13.90
C THR A 319 6.92 -25.42 -14.50
N LEU A 320 7.15 -26.48 -13.73
CA LEU A 320 7.32 -27.88 -14.19
C LEU A 320 7.85 -28.70 -13.00
N PHE A 321 7.13 -29.75 -12.59
CA PHE A 321 7.41 -31.17 -12.87
C PHE A 321 6.16 -31.99 -12.51
N THR A 322 5.80 -32.97 -13.35
CA THR A 322 4.91 -34.05 -12.90
C THR A 322 5.81 -35.15 -12.33
N LEU A 323 5.87 -35.27 -11.01
CA LEU A 323 6.50 -36.43 -10.37
C LEU A 323 5.53 -37.62 -10.54
N GLY A 324 5.70 -38.39 -11.62
CA GLY A 324 4.75 -39.44 -12.01
C GLY A 324 3.42 -38.89 -12.55
N ASN A 325 2.35 -39.69 -12.58
CA ASN A 325 1.14 -39.36 -13.35
C ASN A 325 0.17 -38.32 -12.74
N LYS A 326 0.37 -37.77 -11.52
CA LYS A 326 -0.69 -36.93 -10.88
C LYS A 326 -0.25 -35.78 -9.92
N HIS A 327 1.01 -35.63 -9.53
CA HIS A 327 1.45 -34.57 -8.61
C HIS A 327 2.04 -33.38 -9.38
N ARG A 328 1.64 -32.14 -9.05
CA ARG A 328 2.12 -30.91 -9.69
C ARG A 328 2.92 -30.06 -8.72
N GLU A 329 4.11 -29.67 -9.12
CA GLU A 329 4.93 -28.70 -8.39
C GLU A 329 5.04 -27.38 -9.15
N TYR A 330 4.84 -26.27 -8.44
CA TYR A 330 5.01 -24.90 -8.94
C TYR A 330 6.14 -24.22 -8.17
N ILE A 331 7.15 -23.73 -8.88
CA ILE A 331 8.29 -23.05 -8.26
C ILE A 331 8.23 -21.57 -8.61
N ILE A 332 8.27 -20.75 -7.57
CA ILE A 332 8.29 -19.30 -7.64
C ILE A 332 9.62 -18.85 -7.04
N GLN A 333 10.38 -18.07 -7.80
CA GLN A 333 11.56 -17.37 -7.29
C GLN A 333 11.26 -15.88 -7.27
N GLU A 334 11.37 -15.26 -6.12
CA GLU A 334 11.09 -13.85 -5.95
C GLU A 334 12.20 -13.17 -5.16
N LYS A 335 12.69 -12.04 -5.69
CA LYS A 335 13.56 -11.13 -4.97
C LYS A 335 12.76 -9.88 -4.59
N VAL A 336 12.86 -9.47 -3.33
CA VAL A 336 12.16 -8.31 -2.77
C VAL A 336 13.08 -7.48 -1.89
N THR A 337 12.92 -6.16 -1.93
CA THR A 337 13.52 -5.26 -0.96
C THR A 337 12.47 -4.80 0.06
N LEU A 338 12.69 -5.11 1.34
CA LEU A 338 11.93 -4.55 2.45
C LEU A 338 12.65 -3.33 3.02
N THR A 339 11.89 -2.35 3.47
CA THR A 339 12.36 -1.09 4.04
C THR A 339 11.72 -0.90 5.39
N ASN A 340 12.47 -0.41 6.38
CA ASN A 340 11.91 -0.15 7.70
C ASN A 340 10.87 0.97 7.64
N PHE A 341 9.89 0.93 8.54
CA PHE A 341 8.92 2.01 8.74
C PHE A 341 8.41 2.02 10.19
N PRO A 342 7.85 3.14 10.66
CA PRO A 342 7.22 3.19 11.97
C PRO A 342 6.04 2.21 12.06
N MET A 343 6.06 1.34 13.06
CA MET A 343 5.06 0.29 13.29
C MET A 343 3.62 0.83 13.36
N HIS A 344 3.42 2.02 13.92
CA HIS A 344 2.11 2.66 14.04
C HIS A 344 1.48 3.05 12.68
N LEU A 345 2.28 3.13 11.61
CA LEU A 345 1.81 3.39 10.25
C LEU A 345 1.49 2.11 9.48
N HIS A 346 1.74 0.93 10.04
CA HIS A 346 1.50 -0.33 9.37
C HIS A 346 0.00 -0.54 9.10
N ALA A 347 -0.38 -0.37 7.84
CA ALA A 347 -1.74 -0.64 7.37
C ALA A 347 -1.87 -2.12 7.05
N THR A 348 -1.84 -2.95 8.08
CA THR A 348 -1.92 -4.40 7.90
C THR A 348 -3.34 -4.78 7.50
N PHE A 349 -3.43 -5.86 6.74
CA PHE A 349 -4.69 -6.51 6.44
C PHE A 349 -5.21 -7.24 7.68
N HIS A 350 -5.81 -6.50 8.62
CA HIS A 350 -6.56 -7.07 9.73
C HIS A 350 -7.96 -7.44 9.24
N ALA A 351 -8.05 -8.44 8.37
CA ALA A 351 -9.28 -9.20 8.17
C ALA A 351 -9.63 -10.04 9.40
N ASP A 352 -9.38 -9.49 10.57
CA ASP A 352 -9.19 -10.25 11.76
C ASP A 352 -10.24 -9.81 12.75
N ARG A 353 -11.31 -10.61 12.82
CA ARG A 353 -12.26 -10.54 13.94
C ARG A 353 -11.52 -10.49 15.27
N HIS A 354 -10.30 -11.02 15.37
CA HIS A 354 -9.48 -10.96 16.57
C HIS A 354 -8.89 -9.58 16.87
N PHE A 355 -8.56 -8.75 15.86
CA PHE A 355 -8.19 -7.35 16.11
C PHE A 355 -9.36 -6.57 16.72
N GLN A 356 -10.58 -6.76 16.18
CA GLN A 356 -11.80 -6.16 16.73
C GLN A 356 -12.10 -6.68 18.15
N GLN A 357 -12.00 -8.00 18.38
CA GLN A 357 -12.16 -8.58 19.72
C GLN A 357 -11.11 -8.07 20.72
N TRP A 358 -9.87 -7.85 20.29
CA TRP A 358 -8.83 -7.27 21.13
C TRP A 358 -9.14 -5.81 21.47
N LEU A 359 -9.56 -5.02 20.48
CA LEU A 359 -10.00 -3.63 20.69
C LEU A 359 -11.16 -3.55 21.70
N GLU A 360 -12.20 -4.36 21.52
CA GLU A 360 -13.36 -4.42 22.42
C GLU A 360 -12.96 -4.78 23.86
N LYS A 361 -12.02 -5.72 24.04
CA LYS A 361 -11.50 -6.07 25.38
C LYS A 361 -10.71 -4.93 26.02
N LYS A 362 -10.01 -4.11 25.23
CA LYS A 362 -9.21 -2.99 25.71
C LYS A 362 -10.07 -1.81 26.16
N GLU A 363 -11.24 -1.60 25.55
CA GLU A 363 -12.19 -0.54 25.93
C GLU A 363 -12.97 -0.86 27.21
N ILE A 364 -12.88 -2.09 27.73
CA ILE A 364 -13.53 -2.54 28.97
C ILE A 364 -12.63 -2.36 30.22
N VAL A 365 -11.40 -1.86 30.06
CA VAL A 365 -10.43 -1.67 31.16
C VAL A 365 -10.21 -0.20 31.49
#